data_AF-A0A426CLY3-F1
#
_entry.id   AF-A0A426CLY3-F1
#
_cell.length_a   1.000
_cell.length_b   1.000
_cell.length_c   1.000
_cell.angle_alpha   90.00
_cell.angle_beta   90.00
_cell.angle_gamma   90.00
#
_symmetry.space_group_name_H-M   'P 1'
#
loop_
_entity.id
_entity.type
_entity.pdbx_description
1 polymer ?
#
loop_
_entity_poly.entity_id
_entity_poly.type
_entity_poly.pdbx_seq_one_letter_code
_entity_poly.pdbx_strand_id
1 'polypeptide(L)' 'MAELAYGSGLRLMELLRLRVHHLDLERGQIKVYSGKGDKDRMTVLPSRLTEGVRSPLDG' A
#
# COMPACT_ATOMS: atom_id res chain seq x y z
N MET A 1 8.60 -5.11 -4.49
CA MET A 1 7.28 -5.30 -5.15
C MET A 1 6.61 -6.61 -4.76
N ALA A 2 7.27 -7.76 -4.82
CA ALA A 2 6.67 -9.05 -4.46
C ALA A 2 6.14 -9.09 -3.01
N GLU A 3 6.92 -8.60 -2.05
CA GLU A 3 6.50 -8.49 -0.65
C GLU A 3 5.26 -7.62 -0.47
N LEU A 4 5.18 -6.49 -1.17
CA LEU A 4 4.02 -5.62 -1.13
C LEU A 4 2.80 -6.34 -1.71
N ALA A 5 2.89 -6.92 -2.90
CA ALA A 5 1.78 -7.64 -3.52
C ALA A 5 1.26 -8.79 -2.65
N TYR A 6 2.15 -9.62 -2.12
CA TYR A 6 1.80 -10.78 -1.31
C TYR A 6 1.30 -10.38 0.08
N GLY A 7 2.04 -9.52 0.78
CA GLY A 7 1.74 -9.12 2.15
C GLY A 7 0.52 -8.21 2.29
N SER A 8 0.15 -7.48 1.23
CA SER A 8 -1.03 -6.60 1.22
C SER A 8 -2.18 -7.14 0.35
N GLY A 9 -2.01 -8.28 -0.32
CA GLY A 9 -3.03 -8.86 -1.20
C GLY A 9 -3.47 -7.93 -2.33
N LEU A 10 -2.55 -7.11 -2.85
CA LEU A 10 -2.81 -6.21 -3.97
C LEU A 10 -2.84 -7.00 -5.28
N ARG A 11 -3.80 -6.66 -6.14
CA ARG A 11 -3.78 -7.10 -7.54
C ARG A 11 -2.73 -6.32 -8.31
N LEU A 12 -2.25 -6.87 -9.42
CA LEU A 12 -1.26 -6.23 -10.27
C LEU A 12 -1.63 -4.77 -10.62
N MET A 13 -2.88 -4.53 -11.03
CA MET A 13 -3.33 -3.18 -11.39
C MET A 13 -3.47 -2.24 -10.19
N GLU A 14 -3.78 -2.77 -8.99
CA GLU A 14 -3.84 -1.98 -7.76
C GLU A 14 -2.41 -1.57 -7.34
N LEU A 15 -1.45 -2.49 -7.46
CA LEU A 15 -0.03 -2.23 -7.20
C LEU A 15 0.56 -1.19 -8.16
N LEU A 16 0.29 -1.30 -9.46
CA LEU A 16 0.80 -0.37 -10.47
C LEU A 16 0.23 1.06 -10.33
N ARG A 17 -0.95 1.21 -9.70
CA ARG A 17 -1.60 2.51 -9.46
C ARG A 17 -1.37 3.06 -8.06
N LEU A 18 -0.68 2.33 -7.19
CA LEU A 18 -0.44 2.73 -5.82
C LEU A 18 0.41 4.01 -5.75
N ARG A 19 -0.01 4.97 -4.93
CA ARG A 19 0.69 6.24 -4.70
C ARG A 19 1.03 6.39 -3.23
N VAL A 20 2.04 7.20 -2.91
CA VAL A 20 2.51 7.41 -1.53
C VAL A 20 1.38 7.86 -0.59
N HIS A 21 0.50 8.76 -1.05
CA HIS A 21 -0.62 9.24 -0.23
C HIS A 21 -1.73 8.20 0.02
N HIS A 22 -1.67 7.03 -0.61
CA HIS A 22 -2.55 5.90 -0.30
C HIS A 22 -2.05 5.09 0.92
N LEU A 23 -0.81 5.34 1.37
CA LEU A 23 -0.19 4.64 2.48
C LEU A 23 -0.47 5.41 3.78
N ASP A 24 -1.15 4.75 4.71
CA ASP A 24 -1.29 5.22 6.08
C ASP A 24 -0.18 4.55 6.91
N LEU A 25 0.95 5.25 7.03
CA LEU A 25 2.13 4.77 7.76
C LEU A 25 1.94 4.76 9.28
N GLU A 26 0.98 5.52 9.79
CA GLU A 26 0.66 5.57 11.22
C GLU A 26 -0.15 4.34 11.62
N ARG A 27 -1.15 3.99 10.80
CA ARG A 27 -2.05 2.85 11.06
C ARG A 27 -1.57 1.54 10.42
N GLY A 28 -0.53 1.57 9.60
CA GLY A 28 -0.04 0.40 8.88
C GLY A 28 -1.04 -0.12 7.85
N GLN A 29 -1.66 0.79 7.09
CA GLN A 29 -2.73 0.46 6.15
C GLN A 29 -2.47 1.02 4.75
N ILE A 30 -3.08 0.38 3.75
CA ILE A 30 -3.07 0.83 2.35
C ILE A 30 -4.51 1.00 1.89
N LYS A 31 -4.84 2.22 1.46
CA LYS A 31 -6.12 2.49 0.80
C LYS A 31 -6.04 2.16 -0.68
N VAL A 32 -6.86 1.23 -1.12
CA VAL A 32 -6.98 0.83 -2.53
C VAL A 32 -8.23 1.48 -3.10
N TYR A 33 -8.02 2.36 -4.08
CA TYR A 33 -9.10 3.06 -4.78
C TYR A 33 -9.58 2.27 -6.00
N SER A 34 -10.90 2.32 -6.26
CA SER A 34 -11.53 1.64 -7.42
C SER A 34 -11.14 0.16 -7.53
N GLY A 35 -11.28 -0.57 -6.43
CA GLY A 35 -11.07 -2.01 -6.36
C GLY A 35 -12.14 -2.81 -7.12
N LYS A 36 -12.41 -4.04 -6.68
CA LYS A 36 -13.44 -4.87 -7.34
C LYS A 36 -14.81 -4.16 -7.29
N GLY A 37 -15.46 -4.04 -8.44
CA GLY A 37 -16.78 -3.42 -8.54
C GLY A 37 -16.76 -1.93 -8.23
N ASP A 38 -15.61 -1.27 -8.47
CA ASP A 38 -15.39 0.16 -8.24
C ASP A 38 -15.59 0.59 -6.78
N LYS A 39 -15.28 -0.32 -5.85
CA LYS A 39 -15.32 -0.05 -4.42
C LYS A 39 -13.92 0.13 -3.86
N ASP A 40 -13.76 1.17 -3.08
CA ASP A 40 -12.58 1.35 -2.25
C ASP A 40 -12.49 0.24 -1.21
N ARG A 41 -11.27 -0.15 -0.86
CA ARG A 41 -11.01 -1.05 0.27
C ARG A 41 -9.75 -0.66 1.01
N MET A 42 -9.63 -1.14 2.24
CA MET A 42 -8.40 -1.06 3.01
C MET A 42 -7.70 -2.42 3.02
N THR A 43 -6.37 -2.41 3.01
CA THR A 43 -5.56 -3.60 3.23
C THR A 43 -4.34 -3.27 4.10
N VAL A 44 -3.58 -4.30 4.48
CA VAL A 44 -2.44 -4.19 5.38
C VAL A 44 -1.23 -3.60 4.64
N LEU A 45 -0.52 -2.67 5.27
CA LEU A 45 0.84 -2.29 4.88
C LEU A 45 1.83 -3.13 5.70
N PRO A 46 2.62 -4.02 5.07
CA PRO A 46 3.62 -4.81 5.80
C PRO A 46 4.61 -3.93 6.56
N SER A 47 4.83 -4.22 7.85
CA SER A 47 5.70 -3.42 8.74
C SER A 47 7.12 -3.26 8.20
N ARG A 48 7.68 -4.30 7.58
CA ARG A 48 9.01 -4.27 6.94
C ARG A 48 9.14 -3.21 5.83
N LEU A 49 8.04 -2.85 5.18
CA LEU A 49 8.03 -1.78 4.19
C LEU A 49 7.83 -0.39 4.81
N THR A 50 7.24 -0.30 6.01
CA THR A 50 7.12 0.99 6.72
C THR A 50 8.49 1.55 7.11
N GLU A 51 9.43 0.68 7.49
CA GLU A 51 10.82 1.05 7.79
C GLU A 51 11.54 1.60 6.56
N GLY A 52 11.34 0.94 5.40
CA GLY A 52 11.95 1.37 4.13
C GLY A 52 11.35 2.63 3.52
N VAL A 53 10.07 2.95 3.80
CA VAL A 53 9.39 4.15 3.28
C VAL A 53 9.64 5.39 4.14
N ARG A 54 9.93 5.24 5.43
CA ARG A 54 10.28 6.39 6.29
C ARG A 54 11.62 7.02 5.89
N SER A 55 12.61 6.20 5.54
CA SER A 55 13.96 6.68 5.22
C SER A 55 14.06 7.67 4.03
N PRO A 56 13.28 7.55 2.94
CA PRO A 56 13.28 8.52 1.84
C PRO A 56 12.41 9.77 2.04
N LEU A 57 11.59 9.85 3.09
CA LEU A 57 10.67 10.97 3.34
C LEU A 57 11.26 12.04 4.28
N ASP A 58 12.42 11.76 4.88
CA ASP A 58 13.15 12.65 5.80
C ASP A 58 14.23 13.50 5.08
N GLY A 59 14.07 13.76 3.77
CA GLY A 59 14.99 14.53 2.93
C GLY A 59 14.35 15.69 2.20
#